data_AF-A0A4S4H750-F1
#
_entry.id   AF-A0A4S4H750-F1
#
_cell.length_a   1.000
_cell.length_b   1.000
_cell.length_c   1.000
_cell.angle_alpha   90.00
_cell.angle_beta   90.00
_cell.angle_gamma   90.00
#
_symmetry.space_group_name_H-M   'P 1'
#
loop_
_entity.id
_entity.type
_entity.pdbx_description
1 polymer ?
#
loop_
_entity_poly.entity_id
_entity_poly.type
_entity_poly.pdbx_seq_one_letter_code
_entity_poly.pdbx_strand_id
1 'polypeptide(L)'
;MALSNELPVYVETYHYIQAVLDTHKNFPRDIKHTVGQEWIKRVISLPTFIVRANMFKSEREAYLTDFICEFEYCKLIVRLAGDNRWISRKQQSNLMYLEAAIGKQVTAWKNASKKRYRKREIAEDGD
;
A
#
# COMPACT_ATOMS: atom_id res chain seq x y z
N MET A 1 -14.21 -17.04 -4.94
CA MET A 1 -13.39 -15.81 -4.82
C MET A 1 -11.99 -16.19 -5.21
N ALA A 2 -11.30 -15.41 -6.04
CA ALA A 2 -9.87 -15.63 -6.27
C ALA A 2 -9.13 -15.45 -4.93
N LEU A 3 -8.13 -16.30 -4.68
CA LEU A 3 -7.33 -16.17 -3.47
C LEU A 3 -6.61 -14.82 -3.53
N SER A 4 -6.69 -14.03 -2.47
CA SER A 4 -6.15 -12.66 -2.44
C SER A 4 -4.64 -12.60 -2.70
N ASN A 5 -3.92 -13.69 -2.47
CA ASN A 5 -2.48 -13.83 -2.73
C ASN A 5 -2.13 -13.91 -4.22
N GLU A 6 -3.10 -14.16 -5.10
CA GLU A 6 -2.91 -14.19 -6.56
C GLU A 6 -3.12 -12.79 -7.20
N LEU A 7 -3.61 -11.82 -6.44
CA LEU A 7 -3.81 -10.46 -6.95
C LEU A 7 -2.45 -9.81 -7.21
N PRO A 8 -2.21 -9.22 -8.41
CA PRO A 8 -0.95 -8.55 -8.70
C PRO A 8 -0.56 -7.50 -7.66
N VAL A 9 -1.53 -6.76 -7.13
CA VAL A 9 -1.30 -5.75 -6.08
C VAL A 9 -0.82 -6.37 -4.76
N TYR A 10 -1.26 -7.58 -4.44
CA TYR A 10 -0.81 -8.29 -3.24
C TYR A 10 0.64 -8.73 -3.40
N VAL A 11 0.98 -9.31 -4.55
CA VAL A 11 2.35 -9.77 -4.86
C VAL A 11 3.33 -8.59 -4.83
N GLU A 12 2.99 -7.47 -5.46
CA GLU A 12 3.83 -6.26 -5.42
C GLU A 12 3.97 -5.70 -4.01
N THR A 13 2.89 -5.72 -3.21
CA THR A 13 2.94 -5.31 -1.80
C THR A 13 3.85 -6.23 -0.98
N TYR A 14 3.84 -7.53 -1.26
CA TYR A 14 4.77 -8.48 -0.64
C TYR A 14 6.23 -8.16 -0.96
N HIS A 15 6.56 -7.88 -2.23
CA HIS A 15 7.91 -7.46 -2.62
C HIS A 15 8.32 -6.13 -1.98
N TYR A 16 7.38 -5.20 -1.84
CA TYR A 16 7.62 -3.96 -1.09
C TYR A 16 7.94 -4.24 0.39
N ILE A 17 7.19 -5.12 1.06
CA ILE A 17 7.47 -5.51 2.44
C ILE A 17 8.89 -6.08 2.57
N GLN A 18 9.29 -6.98 1.67
CA GLN A 18 10.65 -7.54 1.67
C GLN A 18 11.71 -6.43 1.53
N ALA A 19 11.54 -5.54 0.55
CA ALA A 19 12.46 -4.44 0.31
C ALA A 19 12.54 -3.47 1.52
N VAL A 20 11.43 -3.22 2.20
CA VAL A 20 11.38 -2.41 3.41
C VAL A 20 12.14 -3.06 4.55
N LEU A 21 11.92 -4.35 4.82
CA LEU A 21 12.59 -5.07 5.90
C LEU A 21 14.11 -5.15 5.70
N ASP A 22 14.57 -5.30 4.47
CA ASP A 22 15.99 -5.26 4.14
C ASP A 22 16.59 -3.87 4.28
N THR A 23 15.82 -2.84 3.91
CA THR A 23 16.27 -1.45 3.97
C THR A 23 16.32 -0.92 5.40
N HIS A 24 15.32 -1.25 6.24
CA HIS A 24 15.22 -0.85 7.66
C HIS A 24 16.47 -1.21 8.47
N LYS A 25 17.17 -2.28 8.08
CA LYS A 25 18.42 -2.72 8.74
C LYS A 25 19.47 -1.61 8.81
N ASN A 26 19.49 -0.70 7.83
CA ASN A 26 20.50 0.36 7.67
C ASN A 26 20.18 1.66 8.43
N PHE A 27 19.01 1.76 9.06
CA PHE A 27 18.61 2.97 9.76
C PHE A 27 19.53 3.25 10.97
N PRO A 28 19.81 4.53 11.28
CA PRO A 28 20.45 4.92 12.54
C PRO A 28 19.69 4.35 13.74
N ARG A 29 20.41 3.95 14.79
CA ARG A 29 19.85 3.16 15.91
C ARG A 29 18.63 3.82 16.56
N ASP A 30 18.72 5.10 16.85
CA ASP A 30 17.65 5.93 17.42
C ASP A 30 16.41 6.00 16.53
N ILE A 31 16.59 6.24 15.23
CA ILE A 31 15.49 6.28 14.26
C ILE A 31 14.88 4.89 14.03
N LYS A 32 15.74 3.85 13.99
CA LYS A 32 15.35 2.46 13.74
C LYS A 32 14.36 1.94 14.78
N HIS A 33 14.59 2.29 16.04
CA HIS A 33 13.75 1.88 17.18
C HIS A 33 12.54 2.79 17.44
N THR A 34 12.42 3.89 16.70
CA THR A 34 11.27 4.80 16.78
C THR A 34 10.47 4.70 15.48
N VAL A 35 10.76 5.59 14.52
CA VAL A 35 10.09 5.69 13.23
C VAL A 35 10.20 4.39 12.43
N GLY A 36 11.35 3.72 12.48
CA GLY A 36 11.58 2.49 11.74
C GLY A 36 10.67 1.33 12.18
N GLN A 37 10.42 1.18 13.49
CA GLN A 37 9.51 0.15 14.00
C GLN A 37 8.05 0.43 13.61
N GLU A 38 7.63 1.69 13.72
CA GLU A 38 6.29 2.10 13.30
C GLU A 38 6.08 1.92 11.79
N TRP A 39 7.11 2.20 10.99
CA TRP A 39 7.08 1.96 9.55
C TRP A 39 6.88 0.48 9.22
N ILE A 40 7.65 -0.43 9.84
CA ILE A 40 7.48 -1.88 9.65
C ILE A 40 6.07 -2.33 10.01
N LYS A 41 5.53 -1.86 11.14
CA LYS A 41 4.19 -2.23 11.59
C LYS A 41 3.11 -1.88 10.56
N ARG A 42 3.19 -0.69 9.97
CA ARG A 42 2.25 -0.24 8.93
C ARG A 42 2.45 -0.98 7.62
N VAL A 43 3.69 -1.20 7.20
CA VAL A 43 3.99 -1.93 5.96
C VAL A 43 3.47 -3.38 6.02
N ILE A 44 3.61 -4.05 7.17
CA ILE A 44 3.09 -5.41 7.38
C ILE A 44 1.55 -5.46 7.42
N SER A 45 0.87 -4.35 7.77
CA SER A 45 -0.61 -4.32 7.78
C SER A 45 -1.23 -4.07 6.40
N LEU A 46 -0.48 -3.53 5.44
CA LEU A 46 -0.96 -3.22 4.08
C LEU A 46 -1.72 -4.38 3.40
N PRO A 47 -1.23 -5.65 3.42
CA PRO A 47 -1.92 -6.77 2.79
C PRO A 47 -3.32 -7.03 3.37
N THR A 48 -3.55 -6.71 4.64
CA THR A 48 -4.86 -6.91 5.28
C THR A 48 -5.94 -6.05 4.63
N PHE A 49 -5.63 -4.82 4.23
CA PHE A 49 -6.59 -3.98 3.50
C PHE A 49 -6.90 -4.54 2.12
N ILE A 50 -5.92 -5.12 1.42
CA ILE A 50 -6.12 -5.78 0.12
C ILE A 50 -7.05 -6.99 0.27
N VAL A 51 -6.82 -7.81 1.30
CA VAL A 51 -7.67 -8.97 1.62
C VAL A 51 -9.11 -8.52 1.91
N ARG A 52 -9.28 -7.53 2.79
CA ARG A 52 -10.60 -6.97 3.13
C ARG A 52 -11.31 -6.39 1.91
N ALA A 53 -10.60 -5.62 1.08
CA ALA A 53 -11.10 -5.08 -0.19
C ALA A 53 -11.55 -6.19 -1.17
N ASN A 54 -10.85 -7.33 -1.19
CA ASN A 54 -11.23 -8.47 -2.03
C ASN A 54 -12.50 -9.16 -1.50
N MET A 55 -12.57 -9.37 -0.19
CA MET A 55 -13.68 -10.06 0.50
C MET A 55 -14.98 -9.24 0.50
N PHE A 56 -14.90 -7.97 0.91
CA PHE A 56 -16.05 -7.10 1.17
C PHE A 56 -16.22 -6.11 0.02
N LYS A 57 -16.95 -6.53 -1.02
CA LYS A 57 -17.09 -5.71 -2.25
C LYS A 57 -17.81 -4.37 -2.00
N SER A 58 -18.79 -4.34 -1.10
CA SER A 58 -19.55 -3.16 -0.60
C SER A 58 -18.64 -2.10 0.00
N GLU A 59 -17.69 -2.52 0.82
CA GLU A 59 -16.83 -1.63 1.60
C GLU A 59 -15.45 -1.46 0.96
N ARG A 60 -15.25 -2.02 -0.25
CA ARG A 60 -13.95 -2.06 -0.91
C ARG A 60 -13.32 -0.68 -1.05
N GLU A 61 -14.11 0.33 -1.39
CA GLU A 61 -13.60 1.69 -1.51
C GLU A 61 -13.01 2.19 -0.18
N ALA A 62 -13.68 1.93 0.94
CA ALA A 62 -13.22 2.32 2.27
C ALA A 62 -11.89 1.64 2.59
N TYR A 63 -11.81 0.32 2.44
CA TYR A 63 -10.56 -0.42 2.70
C TYR A 63 -9.41 0.00 1.79
N LEU A 64 -9.66 0.29 0.52
CA LEU A 64 -8.63 0.81 -0.39
C LEU A 64 -8.24 2.26 -0.06
N THR A 65 -9.12 3.03 0.56
CA THR A 65 -8.80 4.38 1.05
C THR A 65 -7.92 4.29 2.29
N ASP A 66 -8.23 3.40 3.23
CA ASP A 66 -7.39 3.13 4.40
C ASP A 66 -5.99 2.66 3.99
N PHE A 67 -5.91 1.75 3.01
CA PHE A 67 -4.63 1.35 2.42
C PHE A 67 -3.84 2.56 1.94
N ILE A 68 -4.47 3.46 1.17
CA ILE A 68 -3.78 4.64 0.61
C ILE A 68 -3.25 5.53 1.74
N CYS A 69 -4.03 5.77 2.79
CA CYS A 69 -3.61 6.59 3.93
C CYS A 69 -2.37 6.01 4.63
N GLU A 70 -2.38 4.70 4.95
CA GLU A 70 -1.22 4.02 5.54
C GLU A 70 -0.02 4.01 4.59
N PHE A 71 -0.27 3.88 3.29
CA PHE A 71 0.76 3.85 2.28
C PHE A 71 1.46 5.20 2.06
N GLU A 72 0.74 6.32 2.20
CA GLU A 72 1.36 7.65 2.14
C GLU A 72 2.34 7.89 3.29
N TYR A 73 2.06 7.36 4.49
CA TYR A 73 3.03 7.36 5.58
C TYR A 73 4.29 6.57 5.19
N CYS A 74 4.14 5.40 4.59
CA CYS A 74 5.26 4.56 4.17
C CYS A 74 6.15 5.29 3.13
N LYS A 75 5.55 5.93 2.12
CA LYS A 75 6.25 6.75 1.13
C LYS A 75 7.01 7.91 1.75
N LEU A 76 6.42 8.57 2.75
CA LEU A 76 7.08 9.66 3.47
C LEU A 76 8.37 9.17 4.14
N ILE A 77 8.33 8.02 4.81
CA ILE A 77 9.51 7.44 5.45
C ILE A 77 10.59 7.10 4.43
N VAL A 78 10.23 6.55 3.27
CA VAL A 78 11.20 6.27 2.18
C VAL A 78 11.88 7.54 1.68
N ARG A 79 11.13 8.64 1.50
CA ARG A 79 11.72 9.94 1.12
C ARG A 79 12.67 10.46 2.19
N LEU A 80 12.22 10.50 3.44
CA LEU A 80 13.04 10.97 4.57
C LEU A 80 14.32 10.13 4.74
N ALA A 81 14.22 8.82 4.60
CA ALA A 81 15.38 7.93 4.69
C ALA A 81 16.41 8.20 3.58
N GLY A 82 15.96 8.53 2.37
CA GLY A 82 16.85 8.93 1.28
C GLY A 82 17.47 10.31 1.47
N ASP A 83 16.66 11.31 1.83
CA ASP A 83 17.11 12.69 2.03
C ASP A 83 18.15 12.79 3.15
N ASN A 84 17.94 12.05 4.24
CA ASN A 84 18.87 11.96 5.37
C ASN A 84 19.99 10.92 5.16
N ARG A 85 20.02 10.25 4.00
CA ARG A 85 21.02 9.23 3.62
C ARG A 85 21.12 8.04 4.60
N TRP A 86 20.02 7.69 5.26
CA TRP A 86 19.92 6.45 6.04
C TRP A 86 19.95 5.21 5.14
N ILE A 87 19.59 5.39 3.87
CA ILE A 87 19.54 4.34 2.86
C ILE A 87 20.26 4.81 1.59
N SER A 88 20.77 3.86 0.80
CA SER A 88 21.41 4.18 -0.48
C SER A 88 20.39 4.68 -1.51
N ARG A 89 20.86 5.47 -2.50
CA ARG A 89 20.02 5.90 -3.64
C ARG A 89 19.40 4.72 -4.39
N LYS A 90 20.14 3.60 -4.50
CA LYS A 90 19.63 2.37 -5.15
C LYS A 90 18.44 1.79 -4.37
N GLN A 91 18.55 1.69 -3.04
CA GLN A 91 17.45 1.22 -2.19
C GLN A 91 16.24 2.16 -2.27
N GLN A 92 16.46 3.47 -2.17
CA GLN A 92 15.39 4.46 -2.30
C GLN A 92 14.67 4.33 -3.65
N SER A 93 15.42 4.26 -4.76
CA SER A 93 14.84 4.13 -6.10
C SER A 93 14.02 2.86 -6.28
N ASN A 94 14.47 1.74 -5.72
CA ASN A 94 13.75 0.46 -5.77
C ASN A 94 12.43 0.53 -4.98
N LEU A 95 12.46 1.11 -3.77
CA LEU A 95 11.26 1.31 -2.96
C LEU A 95 10.26 2.24 -3.66
N MET A 96 10.72 3.37 -4.21
CA MET A 96 9.86 4.31 -4.94
C MET A 96 9.24 3.69 -6.20
N TYR A 97 9.98 2.80 -6.89
CA TYR A 97 9.46 2.07 -8.05
C TYR A 97 8.29 1.15 -7.65
N LEU A 98 8.47 0.35 -6.60
CA LEU A 98 7.40 -0.50 -6.05
C LEU A 98 6.23 0.36 -5.57
N GLU A 99 6.50 1.50 -4.92
CA GLU A 99 5.48 2.42 -4.45
C GLU A 99 4.60 2.98 -5.57
N ALA A 100 5.21 3.33 -6.71
CA ALA A 100 4.49 3.79 -7.88
C ALA A 100 3.61 2.68 -8.49
N ALA A 101 4.15 1.46 -8.60
CA ALA A 101 3.43 0.32 -9.15
C ALA A 101 2.20 -0.05 -8.29
N ILE A 102 2.38 -0.15 -6.96
CA ILE A 102 1.30 -0.44 -6.01
C ILE A 102 0.27 0.69 -6.01
N GLY A 103 0.71 1.95 -5.92
CA GLY A 103 -0.18 3.12 -5.88
C GLY A 103 -1.09 3.20 -7.11
N LYS A 104 -0.55 2.89 -8.30
CA LYS A 104 -1.34 2.82 -9.54
C LYS A 104 -2.41 1.74 -9.47
N GLN A 105 -2.06 0.53 -9.02
CA GLN A 105 -2.99 -0.60 -8.94
C GLN A 105 -4.11 -0.35 -7.93
N VAL A 106 -3.78 0.13 -6.74
CA VAL A 106 -4.77 0.43 -5.68
C VAL A 106 -5.73 1.54 -6.12
N THR A 107 -5.21 2.60 -6.74
CA THR A 107 -6.03 3.70 -7.24
C THR A 107 -6.97 3.24 -8.36
N ALA A 108 -6.47 2.46 -9.32
CA ALA A 108 -7.30 1.89 -10.38
C ALA A 108 -8.41 1.00 -9.80
N TRP A 109 -8.08 0.16 -8.82
CA TRP A 109 -9.04 -0.73 -8.19
C TRP A 109 -10.11 0.03 -7.38
N LYS A 110 -9.73 1.10 -6.68
CA LYS A 110 -10.66 1.99 -5.99
C LYS A 110 -11.61 2.67 -6.97
N ASN A 111 -11.10 3.23 -8.06
CA ASN A 111 -11.91 3.91 -9.07
C ASN A 111 -12.87 2.96 -9.80
N ALA A 112 -12.45 1.73 -10.09
CA ALA A 112 -13.31 0.70 -10.66
C ALA A 112 -14.47 0.34 -9.71
N SER A 113 -14.24 0.42 -8.40
CA SER A 113 -15.25 0.16 -7.38
C SER A 113 -16.30 1.28 -7.34
N LYS A 114 -15.89 2.55 -7.34
CA LYS A 114 -16.77 3.73 -7.44
C LYS A 114 -17.74 3.66 -8.63
N LYS A 115 -17.21 3.35 -9.81
CA LYS A 115 -18.00 3.28 -11.05
C LYS A 115 -19.10 2.22 -10.96
N ARG A 116 -18.85 1.12 -10.25
CA ARG A 116 -19.80 0.02 -10.11
C ARG A 116 -20.98 0.37 -9.20
N TYR A 117 -20.75 1.12 -8.13
CA TYR A 117 -21.81 1.59 -7.23
C TYR A 117 -22.71 2.60 -7.91
N ARG A 118 -22.12 3.63 -8.56
CA ARG A 118 -22.88 4.64 -9.30
C ARG A 118 -23.79 4.03 -10.37
N LYS A 119 -23.34 2.97 -11.07
CA LYS A 119 -24.15 2.27 -12.07
C LYS A 119 -25.32 1.49 -11.46
N ARG A 120 -25.20 1.00 -10.21
CA ARG A 120 -26.29 0.32 -9.50
C ARG A 120 -27.35 1.30 -9.01
N GLU A 121 -26.95 2.41 -8.39
CA GLU A 121 -27.89 3.45 -7.95
C GLU A 121 -28.76 3.95 -9.11
N ILE A 122 -28.14 4.30 -10.26
CA ILE A 122 -28.87 4.72 -11.47
C ILE A 122 -29.83 3.64 -12.00
N ALA A 123 -29.52 2.35 -11.80
CA ALA A 123 -30.37 1.25 -12.24
C ALA A 123 -31.50 0.93 -11.23
N GLU A 124 -31.35 1.31 -9.97
CA GLU A 124 -32.35 1.15 -8.90
C GLU A 124 -33.32 2.35 -8.84
N ASP A 125 -32.88 3.54 -9.24
CA ASP A 125 -33.70 4.77 -9.31
C ASP A 125 -34.50 4.91 -10.63
N GLY A 126 -34.29 3.99 -11.58
CA GLY A 126 -34.85 4.05 -12.94
C GLY A 126 -36.01 3.07 -13.22
N ASP A 127 -36.50 2.38 -12.19
CA ASP A 127 -37.63 1.43 -12.20
C ASP A 127 -38.74 1.97 -11.26
#